data_AF-A0A1Y1JV04-F1
#
_entry.id   AF-A0A1Y1JV04-F1
#
_cell.length_a   1.000
_cell.length_b   1.000
_cell.length_c   1.000
_cell.angle_alpha   90.00
_cell.angle_beta   90.00
_cell.angle_gamma   90.00
#
_symmetry.space_group_name_H-M   'P 1'
#
loop_
_entity.id
_entity.type
_entity.pdbx_description
1 polymer ?
#
loop_
_entity_poly.entity_id
_entity_poly.type
_entity_poly.pdbx_seq_one_letter_code
_entity_poly.pdbx_strand_id
1 'polypeptide(L)'
;MVKRPVCDCKVILLSVEKVRSRAIDLIEQAYSSISLDMVAAMTGLSQDVAGAACVERGWSVEMDTHIIHPVRSNLQSSGDTSSEDQLYKLTEFVSFLEN
;
A
#
# COMPACT_ATOMS: atom_id res chain seq x y z
N MET A 1 -28.18 -1.57 35.89
CA MET A 1 -27.13 -2.40 35.25
C MET A 1 -27.30 -2.31 33.73
N VAL A 2 -26.64 -1.35 33.09
CA VAL A 2 -26.69 -1.19 31.63
C VAL A 2 -25.59 -2.07 31.03
N LYS A 3 -25.98 -3.21 30.45
CA LYS A 3 -25.11 -4.07 29.64
C LYS A 3 -24.69 -3.26 28.41
N ARG A 4 -23.48 -2.70 28.43
CA ARG A 4 -22.89 -2.09 27.24
C ARG A 4 -22.65 -3.21 26.20
N PRO A 5 -23.08 -3.05 24.94
CA PRO A 5 -22.87 -4.06 23.91
C PRO A 5 -21.38 -4.17 23.61
N VAL A 6 -20.85 -5.38 23.70
CA VAL A 6 -19.45 -5.75 23.43
C VAL A 6 -19.09 -5.73 21.92
N CYS A 7 -19.91 -5.07 21.10
CA CYS A 7 -19.87 -5.17 19.64
C CYS A 7 -19.02 -4.07 18.97
N ASP A 8 -18.70 -2.98 19.67
CA ASP A 8 -18.00 -1.84 19.08
C ASP A 8 -16.51 -2.10 18.85
N CYS A 9 -15.80 -2.72 19.81
CA CYS A 9 -14.34 -2.91 19.73
C CYS A 9 -13.87 -3.67 18.48
N LYS A 10 -14.69 -4.59 17.97
CA LYS A 10 -14.33 -5.42 16.80
C LYS A 10 -14.30 -4.60 15.51
N VAL A 11 -15.16 -3.59 15.37
CA VAL A 11 -15.20 -2.70 14.21
C VAL A 11 -14.00 -1.74 14.20
N ILE A 12 -13.62 -1.24 15.39
CA ILE A 12 -12.48 -0.33 15.54
C ILE A 12 -11.17 -1.07 15.20
N LEU A 13 -11.00 -2.29 15.70
CA LEU A 13 -9.80 -3.10 15.45
C LEU A 13 -9.63 -3.44 13.96
N LEU A 14 -10.70 -3.89 13.30
CA LEU A 14 -10.70 -4.18 11.86
C LEU A 14 -10.34 -2.95 11.01
N SER A 15 -10.76 -1.76 11.46
CA SER A 15 -10.45 -0.50 10.76
C SER A 15 -8.98 -0.12 10.93
N VAL A 16 -8.41 -0.31 12.12
CA VAL A 16 -6.99 -0.08 12.40
C VAL A 16 -6.11 -1.00 11.54
N GLU A 17 -6.46 -2.27 11.41
CA GLU A 17 -5.72 -3.21 10.57
C GLU A 17 -5.75 -2.80 9.09
N LYS A 18 -6.89 -2.34 8.58
CA LYS A 18 -7.03 -1.83 7.21
C LYS A 18 -6.21 -0.56 6.98
N VAL A 19 -6.25 0.39 7.91
CA VAL A 19 -5.47 1.63 7.83
C VAL A 19 -3.97 1.32 7.84
N ARG A 20 -3.55 0.39 8.70
CA ARG A 20 -2.15 -0.03 8.79
C ARG A 20 -1.67 -0.71 7.49
N SER A 21 -2.45 -1.64 6.95
CA SER A 21 -2.10 -2.27 5.66
C SER A 21 -1.98 -1.24 4.54
N ARG A 22 -2.89 -0.25 4.49
CA ARG A 22 -2.81 0.85 3.52
C ARG A 22 -1.63 1.78 3.74
N ALA A 23 -1.28 2.06 5.00
CA ALA A 23 -0.10 2.88 5.31
C ALA A 23 1.18 2.21 4.81
N ILE A 24 1.30 0.89 4.99
CA ILE A 24 2.45 0.12 4.50
C ILE A 24 2.51 0.12 2.96
N ASP A 25 1.36 -0.02 2.29
CA ASP A 25 1.24 0.07 0.82
C ASP A 25 1.67 1.44 0.27
N LEU A 26 1.34 2.52 0.99
CA LEU A 26 1.81 3.86 0.64
C LEU A 26 3.31 4.04 0.88
N ILE A 27 3.86 3.42 1.93
CA ILE A 27 5.28 3.51 2.24
C ILE A 27 6.11 2.84 1.14
N GLU A 28 5.70 1.67 0.63
CA GLU A 28 6.42 1.02 -0.48
C GLU A 28 6.39 1.84 -1.76
N GLN A 29 5.29 2.53 -2.05
CA GLN A 29 5.17 3.36 -3.24
C GLN A 29 5.96 4.66 -3.13
N ALA A 30 5.89 5.34 -1.98
CA ALA A 30 6.44 6.67 -1.78
C ALA A 30 7.95 6.67 -1.48
N TYR A 31 8.45 5.66 -0.78
CA TYR A 31 9.83 5.64 -0.27
C TYR A 31 10.65 4.52 -0.89
N SER A 32 11.80 4.87 -1.48
CA SER A 32 12.81 3.88 -1.91
C SER A 32 13.68 3.40 -0.75
N SER A 33 13.76 4.21 0.32
CA SER A 33 14.49 3.94 1.56
C SER A 33 13.81 4.72 2.67
N ILE A 34 13.60 4.10 3.83
CA ILE A 34 12.95 4.72 5.00
C ILE A 34 13.51 4.11 6.29
N SER A 35 13.67 4.90 7.35
CA SER A 35 14.13 4.36 8.63
C SER A 35 13.07 3.53 9.34
N LEU A 36 13.49 2.49 10.07
CA LEU A 36 12.61 1.64 10.86
C LEU A 36 11.79 2.43 11.88
N ASP A 37 12.38 3.49 12.45
CA ASP A 37 11.70 4.39 13.37
C ASP A 37 10.54 5.15 12.71
N MET A 38 10.73 5.62 11.48
CA MET A 38 9.68 6.32 10.74
C MET A 38 8.54 5.38 10.35
N VAL A 39 8.86 4.14 9.95
CA VAL A 39 7.85 3.11 9.68
C VAL A 39 7.05 2.78 10.93
N ALA A 40 7.72 2.61 12.07
CA ALA A 40 7.11 2.39 13.38
C ALA A 40 6.18 3.55 13.76
N ALA A 41 6.62 4.80 13.58
CA ALA A 41 5.82 5.99 13.84
C ALA A 41 4.60 6.11 12.92
N MET A 42 4.72 5.79 11.63
CA MET A 42 3.61 5.83 10.66
C MET A 42 2.59 4.71 10.86
N THR A 43 3.03 3.54 11.32
CA THR A 43 2.15 2.37 11.53
C THR A 43 1.64 2.24 12.96
N GLY A 44 2.20 3.02 13.90
CA GLY A 44 1.84 2.99 15.32
C GLY A 44 2.34 1.75 16.06
N LEU A 45 3.45 1.16 15.61
CA LEU A 45 3.98 -0.10 16.12
C LEU A 45 5.34 0.08 16.78
N SER A 46 5.72 -0.93 17.55
CA SER A 46 7.10 -1.11 17.97
C SER A 46 7.99 -1.42 16.77
N GLN A 47 9.23 -0.95 16.81
CA GLN A 47 10.25 -1.17 15.76
C GLN A 47 10.45 -2.67 15.46
N ASP A 48 10.40 -3.53 16.48
CA ASP A 48 10.51 -5.00 16.33
C ASP A 48 9.38 -5.58 15.45
N VAL A 49 8.13 -5.21 15.76
CA VAL A 49 6.94 -5.65 15.02
C VAL A 49 6.91 -5.08 13.60
N ALA A 50 7.34 -3.82 13.44
CA ALA A 50 7.45 -3.19 12.13
C ALA A 50 8.51 -3.90 11.29
N GLY A 51 9.68 -4.21 11.86
CA GLY A 51 10.76 -4.92 11.18
C GLY A 51 10.33 -6.32 10.73
N ALA A 52 9.69 -7.08 11.61
CA ALA A 52 9.15 -8.40 11.27
C ALA A 52 8.13 -8.33 10.11
N ALA A 53 7.23 -7.33 10.13
CA ALA A 53 6.26 -7.13 9.04
C ALA A 53 6.91 -6.71 7.71
N CYS A 54 8.03 -5.98 7.75
CA CYS A 54 8.80 -5.61 6.57
C CYS A 54 9.50 -6.84 5.97
N VAL A 55 10.12 -7.68 6.81
CA VAL A 55 10.77 -8.92 6.37
C VAL A 55 9.76 -9.91 5.79
N GLU A 56 8.58 -10.07 6.41
CA GLU A 56 7.50 -10.92 5.88
C GLU A 56 7.06 -10.48 4.47
N ARG A 57 7.03 -9.17 4.22
CA ARG A 57 6.74 -8.57 2.91
C ARG A 57 7.90 -8.64 1.92
N GLY A 58 9.06 -9.14 2.33
CA GLY A 58 10.25 -9.22 1.47
C GLY A 58 10.99 -7.89 1.30
N TRP A 59 10.81 -6.93 2.21
CA TRP A 59 11.59 -5.69 2.20
C TRP A 59 13.01 -5.93 2.72
N SER A 60 14.00 -5.27 2.12
CA SER A 60 15.39 -5.39 2.57
C SER A 60 15.63 -4.47 3.77
N VAL A 61 16.03 -5.06 4.90
CA VAL A 61 16.34 -4.30 6.13
C VAL A 61 17.84 -4.29 6.34
N GLU A 62 18.44 -3.10 6.35
CA GLU A 62 19.85 -2.90 6.67
C GLU A 62 19.99 -2.68 8.18
N MET A 63 20.55 -3.67 8.88
CA MET A 63 20.68 -3.65 10.35
C MET A 63 21.68 -2.61 10.84
N ASP A 64 22.65 -2.20 10.01
CA ASP A 64 23.72 -1.26 10.38
C ASP A 64 23.20 0.18 10.50
N THR A 65 22.30 0.57 9.59
CA THR A 65 21.74 1.93 9.49
C THR A 65 20.30 2.03 9.98
N HIS A 66 19.67 0.91 10.34
CA HIS A 66 18.22 0.81 10.61
C HIS A 66 17.36 1.33 9.45
N ILE A 67 17.88 1.25 8.22
CA ILE A 67 17.16 1.64 7.01
C ILE A 67 16.47 0.42 6.42
N ILE A 68 15.22 0.59 6.06
CA ILE A 68 14.45 -0.36 5.28
C ILE A 68 14.35 0.14 3.85
N HIS A 69 14.50 -0.78 2.91
CA HIS A 69 14.27 -0.58 1.49
C HIS A 69 13.01 -1.35 1.10
N PRO A 70 11.86 -0.65 1.01
CA PRO A 70 10.64 -1.26 0.55
C PRO A 70 10.81 -1.77 -0.87
N VAL A 71 10.43 -3.03 -1.10
CA VAL A 71 10.31 -3.54 -2.46
C VAL A 71 8.99 -3.02 -2.99
N ARG A 72 9.04 -2.15 -3.99
CA ARG A 72 7.85 -1.68 -4.70
C ARG A 72 7.13 -2.88 -5.29
N SER A 73 6.04 -3.29 -4.66
CA SER A 73 5.06 -4.12 -5.33
C SER A 73 4.56 -3.28 -6.49
N ASN A 74 4.93 -3.65 -7.72
CA ASN A 74 4.40 -3.02 -8.92
C ASN A 74 2.89 -3.33 -8.92
N LEU A 75 2.11 -2.47 -8.26
CA LEU A 75 0.68 -2.39 -8.47
C LEU A 75 0.56 -1.93 -9.90
N GLN A 76 0.49 -2.95 -10.77
CA GLN A 76 0.31 -2.87 -12.20
C GLN A 76 -0.63 -1.69 -12.46
N SER A 77 -0.05 -0.62 -12.99
CA SER A 77 -0.75 0.61 -13.32
C SER A 77 -1.99 0.17 -14.06
N SER A 78 -3.16 0.30 -13.42
CA SER A 78 -4.44 0.07 -14.05
C SER A 78 -4.59 1.17 -15.10
N GLY A 79 -4.01 0.95 -16.27
CA GLY A 79 -3.66 2.01 -17.21
C GLY A 79 -2.71 1.61 -18.33
N ASP A 80 -2.11 0.41 -18.34
CA ASP A 80 -1.53 -0.17 -19.56
C ASP A 80 -2.67 -0.64 -20.50
N THR A 81 -3.47 0.29 -21.01
CA THR A 81 -4.04 0.06 -22.34
C THR A 81 -2.85 -0.01 -23.27
N SER A 82 -2.55 -1.20 -23.79
CA SER A 82 -1.56 -1.37 -24.85
C SER A 82 -1.74 -0.26 -25.88
N SER A 83 -0.65 0.35 -26.38
CA SER A 83 -0.73 1.46 -27.33
C SER A 83 -1.65 1.14 -28.52
N GLU A 84 -1.75 -0.13 -28.89
CA GLU A 84 -2.66 -0.67 -29.91
C GLU A 84 -4.15 -0.49 -29.55
N ASP A 85 -4.54 -0.68 -28.29
CA ASP A 85 -5.92 -0.53 -27.80
C ASP A 85 -6.34 0.96 -27.80
N GLN A 86 -5.39 1.86 -27.51
CA GLN A 86 -5.59 3.30 -27.64
C GLN A 86 -5.73 3.73 -29.11
N LEU A 87 -4.91 3.16 -30.00
CA LEU A 87 -5.00 3.37 -31.45
C LEU A 87 -6.35 2.90 -32.01
N TYR A 88 -6.81 1.72 -31.60
CA TYR A 88 -8.12 1.19 -31.99
C TYR A 88 -9.26 2.13 -31.59
N LYS A 89 -9.24 2.63 -30.34
CA LYS A 89 -10.23 3.62 -29.87
C LYS A 89 -10.20 4.91 -30.69
N LEU A 90 -9.02 5.42 -31.03
CA LEU A 90 -8.90 6.61 -31.90
C LEU A 90 -9.52 6.36 -33.28
N THR A 91 -9.33 5.17 -33.86
CA THR A 91 -9.93 4.79 -35.13
C THR A 91 -11.46 4.72 -35.05
N GLU A 92 -12.03 4.14 -33.99
CA GLU A 92 -13.49 4.13 -33.79
C GLU A 92 -14.06 5.55 -33.63
N PHE A 93 -13.36 6.45 -32.92
CA PHE A 93 -13.78 7.84 -32.79
C PHE A 93 -13.85 8.56 -34.14
N VAL A 94 -12.86 8.36 -35.02
CA VAL A 94 -12.86 8.96 -36.36
C VAL A 94 -13.99 8.36 -37.21
N SER A 95 -14.16 7.04 -37.17
CA SER A 95 -15.21 6.35 -37.92
C SER A 95 -16.63 6.76 -37.49
N PHE A 96 -16.83 7.16 -36.23
CA PHE A 96 -18.09 7.70 -35.74
C PHE A 96 -18.39 9.11 -36.28
N LEU A 97 -17.38 9.95 -36.50
CA LEU A 97 -17.57 11.33 -36.95
C LEU A 97 -17.76 11.46 -38.47
N GLU A 98 -17.39 10.45 -39.24
CA GLU A 98 -17.53 10.43 -40.70
C GLU A 98 -18.89 9.89 -41.20
N ASN A 99 -19.78 9.43 -40.30
CA ASN A 99 -21.16 9.02 -40.62
C ASN A 99 -22.21 10.02 -40.11
#